data_AF-A0A2T0SLK9-F1
#
_entry.id   AF-A0A2T0SLK9-F1
#
_cell.length_a   1.000
_cell.length_b   1.000
_cell.length_c   1.000
_cell.angle_alpha   90.00
_cell.angle_beta   90.00
_cell.angle_gamma   90.00
#
_symmetry.space_group_name_H-M   'P 1'
#
loop_
_entity.id
_entity.type
_entity.pdbx_description
1 polymer ?
#
loop_
_entity_poly.entity_id
_entity_poly.type
_entity_poly.pdbx_seq_one_letter_code
_entity_poly.pdbx_strand_id
1 'polypeptide(L)'
;MTVNKPDEWSEFRLWLDVQLEWLHSVEPQTDFRLVEQARGLFPTIYEPGAPARAVTELERLAKSAWSAEGTALLRHYLGYALAVRSMEVRGLIGDSGVVIVERLADRILALETCDPELDEFAEELLGRREEPKARNTHRAVIAFTALLLVFGVAPVVTGGLMGSPTLMGSGALLAAVLVAAFAWQYRAMTLRTPVGRTGR
;
A
#
# COMPACT_ATOMS: atom_id res chain seq x y z
N MET A 1 15.48 6.30 -4.59
CA MET A 1 15.92 7.25 -3.56
C MET A 1 15.16 6.93 -2.29
N THR A 2 15.70 7.20 -1.10
CA THR A 2 14.96 6.99 0.15
C THR A 2 13.95 8.13 0.26
N VAL A 3 12.64 7.86 0.21
CA VAL A 3 11.64 8.91 0.39
C VAL A 3 11.69 9.39 1.84
N ASN A 4 11.76 10.70 2.02
CA ASN A 4 11.78 11.32 3.34
C ASN A 4 10.51 10.92 4.11
N LYS A 5 10.64 10.71 5.40
CA LYS A 5 9.47 10.44 6.22
C LYS A 5 8.69 11.75 6.45
N PRO A 6 7.37 11.67 6.68
CA PRO A 6 6.54 12.80 7.09
C PRO A 6 7.10 13.72 8.18
N ASP A 7 7.84 13.19 9.16
CA ASP A 7 8.51 13.97 10.21
C ASP A 7 9.70 14.80 9.69
N GLU A 8 10.28 14.42 8.56
CA GLU A 8 11.43 15.06 7.90
C GLU A 8 11.00 16.12 6.86
N TRP A 9 9.70 16.23 6.55
CA TRP A 9 9.12 17.20 5.60
C TRP A 9 9.05 18.63 6.18
N SER A 10 10.22 19.19 6.50
CA SER A 10 10.37 20.56 7.02
C SER A 10 10.18 21.62 5.94
N GLU A 11 10.58 21.33 4.70
CA GLU A 11 10.40 22.21 3.54
C GLU A 11 8.92 22.41 3.20
N PHE A 12 8.11 21.34 3.27
CA PHE A 12 6.67 21.44 3.09
C PHE A 12 5.99 22.33 4.14
N ARG A 13 6.39 22.22 5.41
CA ARG A 13 5.83 23.07 6.48
C ARG A 13 6.10 24.55 6.21
N LEU A 14 7.32 24.86 5.77
CA LEU A 14 7.68 26.21 5.35
C LEU A 14 6.87 26.66 4.13
N TRP A 15 6.72 25.79 3.13
CA TRP A 15 5.90 26.09 1.94
C TRP A 15 4.44 26.35 2.30
N LEU A 16 3.82 25.54 3.15
CA LEU A 16 2.45 25.73 3.62
C LEU A 16 2.27 27.06 4.36
N ASP A 17 3.21 27.42 5.23
CA ASP A 17 3.17 28.69 5.96
C ASP A 17 3.24 29.87 4.98
N VAL A 18 4.08 29.79 3.94
CA VAL A 18 4.15 30.80 2.87
C VAL A 18 2.86 30.86 2.05
N GLN A 19 2.24 29.72 1.71
CA GLN A 19 0.97 29.69 0.98
C GLN A 19 -0.19 30.28 1.79
N LEU A 20 -0.21 30.02 3.10
CA LEU A 20 -1.18 30.61 4.02
C LEU A 20 -1.04 32.13 4.11
N GLU A 21 0.18 32.63 4.21
CA GLU A 21 0.46 34.07 4.23
C GLU A 21 0.07 34.74 2.91
N TRP A 22 0.35 34.07 1.78
CA TRP A 22 -0.11 34.51 0.47
C TRP A 22 -1.65 34.54 0.38
N LEU A 23 -2.33 33.47 0.78
CA LEU A 23 -3.79 33.38 0.75
C LEU A 23 -4.42 34.49 1.61
N HIS A 24 -3.83 34.77 2.77
CA HIS A 24 -4.24 35.85 3.67
C HIS A 24 -4.07 37.24 3.02
N SER A 25 -3.08 37.40 2.14
CA SER A 25 -2.80 38.67 1.44
C SER A 25 -3.67 38.90 0.20
N VAL A 26 -4.05 37.83 -0.52
CA VAL A 26 -4.74 37.93 -1.81
C VAL A 26 -6.25 37.74 -1.68
N GLU A 27 -6.69 36.92 -0.73
CA GLU A 27 -8.10 36.53 -0.62
C GLU A 27 -8.59 36.48 0.85
N PRO A 28 -8.71 37.64 1.52
CA PRO A 28 -9.06 37.71 2.95
C PRO A 28 -10.47 37.22 3.30
N GLN A 29 -11.30 36.82 2.32
CA GLN A 29 -12.69 36.37 2.54
C GLN A 29 -12.91 34.87 2.31
N THR A 30 -11.94 34.13 1.76
CA THR A 30 -12.17 32.77 1.27
C THR A 30 -11.54 31.73 2.18
N ASP A 31 -12.38 30.88 2.80
CA ASP A 31 -12.02 29.65 3.52
C ASP A 31 -10.91 29.70 4.59
N PHE A 32 -10.39 30.89 4.93
CA PHE A 32 -9.27 31.07 5.84
C PHE A 32 -9.50 30.39 7.19
N ARG A 33 -10.71 30.48 7.74
CA ARG A 33 -11.07 29.79 8.99
C ARG A 33 -10.96 28.27 8.89
N LEU A 34 -11.28 27.68 7.75
CA LEU A 34 -11.15 26.24 7.51
C LEU A 34 -9.68 25.85 7.40
N VAL A 35 -8.86 26.66 6.72
CA VAL A 35 -7.42 26.39 6.57
C VAL A 35 -6.68 26.59 7.90
N GLU A 36 -7.02 27.61 8.70
CA GLU A 36 -6.49 27.77 10.06
C GLU A 36 -6.91 26.61 10.99
N GLN A 37 -8.15 26.13 10.87
CA GLN A 37 -8.56 24.91 11.58
C GLN A 37 -7.73 23.70 11.15
N ALA A 38 -7.50 23.52 9.85
CA ALA A 38 -6.64 22.45 9.33
C ALA A 38 -5.19 22.57 9.83
N ARG A 39 -4.64 23.79 9.84
CA ARG A 39 -3.31 24.10 10.39
C ARG A 39 -3.22 23.75 11.87
N GLY A 40 -4.24 24.07 12.66
CA GLY A 40 -4.30 23.75 14.08
C GLY A 40 -4.30 22.24 14.38
N LEU A 41 -4.74 21.41 13.44
CA LEU A 41 -4.66 19.95 13.55
C LEU A 41 -3.25 19.43 13.29
N PHE A 42 -2.44 20.13 12.48
CA PHE A 42 -1.15 19.65 11.99
C PHE A 42 -0.14 19.33 13.10
N PRO A 43 0.03 20.13 14.17
CA PRO A 43 0.90 19.75 15.29
C PRO A 43 0.46 18.48 16.01
N THR A 44 -0.85 18.21 16.03
CA THR A 44 -1.42 17.08 16.76
C THR A 44 -1.30 15.76 15.99
N ILE A 45 -1.05 15.79 14.68
CA ILE A 45 -1.06 14.57 13.85
C ILE A 45 0.02 13.57 14.27
N TYR A 46 1.07 13.98 14.96
CA TYR A 46 2.13 13.07 15.41
C TYR A 46 1.81 12.39 16.75
N GLU A 47 0.72 12.77 17.42
CA GLU A 47 0.30 12.15 18.67
C GLU A 47 -0.35 10.77 18.42
N PRO A 48 -0.15 9.78 19.31
CA PRO A 48 -0.75 8.45 19.16
C PRO A 48 -2.28 8.51 19.04
N GLY A 49 -2.84 7.92 17.99
CA GLY A 49 -4.29 7.92 17.73
C GLY A 49 -4.86 9.21 17.14
N ALA A 50 -4.07 10.29 17.06
CA ALA A 50 -4.49 11.56 16.48
C ALA A 50 -4.55 11.56 14.93
N PRO A 51 -3.70 10.84 14.15
CA PRO A 51 -3.78 10.84 12.69
C PRO A 51 -5.17 10.47 12.14
N ALA A 52 -5.82 9.47 12.74
CA ALA A 52 -7.15 9.04 12.30
C ALA A 52 -8.21 10.14 12.50
N ARG A 53 -8.13 10.87 13.62
CA ARG A 53 -9.01 12.00 13.92
C ARG A 53 -8.72 13.18 12.98
N ALA A 54 -7.44 13.49 12.76
CA ALA A 54 -7.03 14.55 11.86
C ALA A 54 -7.49 14.30 10.42
N VAL A 55 -7.33 13.08 9.89
CA VAL A 55 -7.85 12.69 8.56
C VAL A 55 -9.36 12.92 8.49
N THR A 56 -10.12 12.44 9.49
CA THR A 56 -11.59 12.58 9.49
C THR A 56 -12.02 14.04 9.50
N GLU A 57 -11.35 14.87 10.29
CA GLU A 57 -11.65 16.29 10.41
C GLU A 57 -11.22 17.07 9.16
N LEU A 58 -10.06 16.76 8.58
CA LEU A 58 -9.60 17.36 7.33
C LEU A 58 -10.49 16.99 6.15
N GLU A 59 -11.03 15.77 6.09
CA GLU A 59 -12.04 15.40 5.09
C GLU A 59 -13.33 16.20 5.26
N ARG A 60 -13.75 16.45 6.50
CA ARG A 60 -14.91 17.30 6.80
C ARG A 60 -14.68 18.73 6.34
N LEU A 61 -13.50 19.29 6.63
CA LEU A 61 -13.11 20.64 6.20
C LEU A 61 -13.00 20.74 4.68
N ALA A 62 -12.35 19.78 4.01
CA ALA A 62 -12.21 19.75 2.56
C ALA A 62 -13.56 19.72 1.82
N LYS A 63 -14.57 19.03 2.38
CA LYS A 63 -15.93 19.05 1.84
C LYS A 63 -16.69 20.35 2.08
N SER A 64 -16.24 21.16 3.04
CA SER A 64 -16.87 22.43 3.43
C SER A 64 -16.25 23.63 2.71
N ALA A 65 -15.08 23.46 2.10
CA ALA A 65 -14.45 24.50 1.31
C ALA A 65 -15.23 24.76 0.02
N TRP A 66 -15.30 26.03 -0.35
CA TRP A 66 -16.00 26.51 -1.53
C TRP A 66 -15.06 27.21 -2.51
N SER A 67 -13.86 27.61 -2.09
CA SER A 67 -12.82 28.11 -3.00
C SER A 67 -11.95 26.98 -3.57
N ALA A 68 -11.46 27.19 -4.78
CA ALA A 68 -10.57 26.24 -5.44
C ALA A 68 -9.24 26.15 -4.68
N GLU A 69 -8.73 27.30 -4.23
CA GLU A 69 -7.47 27.48 -3.51
C GLU A 69 -7.54 26.87 -2.10
N GLY A 70 -8.62 27.14 -1.36
CA GLY A 70 -8.87 26.55 -0.05
C GLY A 70 -9.04 25.04 -0.14
N THR A 71 -9.73 24.55 -1.17
CA THR A 71 -9.83 23.11 -1.47
C THR A 71 -8.45 22.51 -1.78
N ALA A 72 -7.61 23.17 -2.57
CA ALA A 72 -6.27 22.70 -2.90
C ALA A 72 -5.38 22.62 -1.65
N LEU A 73 -5.40 23.63 -0.79
CA LEU A 73 -4.66 23.62 0.48
C LEU A 73 -5.13 22.52 1.43
N LEU A 74 -6.46 22.34 1.56
CA LEU A 74 -7.02 21.28 2.41
C LEU A 74 -6.70 19.88 1.89
N ARG A 75 -6.60 19.69 0.57
CA ARG A 75 -6.11 18.44 -0.03
C ARG A 75 -4.66 18.17 0.34
N HIS A 76 -3.79 19.19 0.34
CA HIS A 76 -2.41 19.03 0.82
C HIS A 76 -2.39 18.61 2.30
N TYR A 77 -3.08 19.33 3.19
CA TYR A 77 -3.15 18.93 4.60
C TYR A 77 -3.68 17.50 4.79
N LEU A 78 -4.70 17.11 4.03
CA LEU A 78 -5.27 15.76 4.07
C LEU A 78 -4.27 14.71 3.56
N GLY A 79 -3.55 14.98 2.46
CA GLY A 79 -2.52 14.09 1.92
C GLY A 79 -1.44 13.80 2.96
N TYR A 80 -0.98 14.83 3.66
CA TYR A 80 -0.01 14.68 4.75
C TYR A 80 -0.57 13.90 5.95
N ALA A 81 -1.81 14.19 6.37
CA ALA A 81 -2.44 13.43 7.45
C ALA A 81 -2.61 11.94 7.10
N LEU A 82 -2.93 11.62 5.84
CA LEU A 82 -2.98 10.25 5.34
C LEU A 82 -1.59 9.62 5.33
N ALA A 83 -0.55 10.35 4.95
CA ALA A 83 0.82 9.89 4.96
C ALA A 83 1.28 9.53 6.39
N VAL A 84 1.04 10.40 7.36
CA VAL A 84 1.34 10.12 8.78
C VAL A 84 0.52 8.93 9.30
N ARG A 85 -0.77 8.86 8.96
CA ARG A 85 -1.62 7.72 9.35
C ARG A 85 -1.10 6.40 8.77
N SER A 86 -0.57 6.42 7.55
CA SER A 86 -0.01 5.22 6.92
C SER A 86 1.20 4.68 7.71
N MET A 87 2.07 5.58 8.21
CA MET A 87 3.19 5.20 9.08
C MET A 87 2.73 4.66 10.42
N GLU A 88 1.72 5.30 11.04
CA GLU A 88 1.16 4.85 12.32
C GLU A 88 0.57 3.44 12.19
N VAL A 89 -0.26 3.19 11.16
CA VAL A 89 -0.85 1.87 10.90
C VAL A 89 0.23 0.83 10.69
N ARG A 90 1.28 1.17 9.95
CA ARG A 90 2.42 0.29 9.72
C ARG A 90 3.19 -0.01 10.99
N GLY A 91 3.40 0.99 11.85
CA GLY A 91 4.07 0.82 13.15
C GLY A 91 3.28 -0.06 14.11
N LEU A 92 1.95 0.05 14.11
CA LEU A 92 1.06 -0.69 15.01
C LEU A 92 0.83 -2.14 14.58
N ILE A 93 0.67 -2.39 13.27
CA ILE A 93 0.15 -3.67 12.74
C ILE A 93 1.21 -4.42 11.91
N GLY A 94 2.34 -3.78 11.60
CA GLY A 94 3.41 -4.37 10.79
C GLY A 94 2.91 -4.81 9.41
N ASP A 95 3.42 -5.95 8.94
CA ASP A 95 3.08 -6.51 7.63
C ASP A 95 1.59 -6.89 7.46
N SER A 96 0.85 -7.04 8.56
CA SER A 96 -0.60 -7.31 8.52
C SER A 96 -1.43 -6.07 8.15
N GLY A 97 -0.83 -4.87 8.24
CA GLY A 97 -1.48 -3.58 7.93
C GLY A 97 -1.43 -3.19 6.45
N VAL A 98 -0.81 -3.99 5.59
CA VAL A 98 -0.51 -3.64 4.19
C VAL A 98 -1.76 -3.19 3.42
N VAL A 99 -2.88 -3.90 3.53
CA VAL A 99 -4.13 -3.54 2.80
C VAL A 99 -4.65 -2.15 3.23
N ILE A 100 -4.50 -1.80 4.50
CA ILE A 100 -4.93 -0.49 5.01
C ILE A 100 -3.98 0.60 4.49
N VAL A 101 -2.67 0.33 4.51
CA VAL A 101 -1.63 1.25 4.02
C VAL A 101 -1.77 1.49 2.51
N GLU A 102 -2.01 0.44 1.72
CA GLU A 102 -2.29 0.54 0.27
C GLU A 102 -3.51 1.41 0.01
N ARG A 103 -4.61 1.20 0.75
CA ARG A 103 -5.81 2.02 0.61
C ARG A 103 -5.58 3.49 1.00
N LEU A 104 -4.66 3.75 1.92
CA LEU A 104 -4.26 5.12 2.26
C LEU A 104 -3.40 5.73 1.14
N ALA A 105 -2.48 4.97 0.55
CA ALA A 105 -1.68 5.40 -0.58
C ALA A 105 -2.53 5.72 -1.82
N ASP A 106 -3.48 4.84 -2.17
CA ASP A 106 -4.45 5.09 -3.25
C ASP A 106 -5.26 6.38 -3.00
N ARG A 107 -5.59 6.65 -1.73
CA ARG A 107 -6.29 7.89 -1.35
C ARG A 107 -5.40 9.12 -1.50
N ILE A 108 -4.11 9.03 -1.16
CA ILE A 108 -3.16 10.14 -1.36
C ILE A 108 -3.08 10.49 -2.85
N LEU A 109 -2.88 9.50 -3.71
CA LEU A 109 -2.82 9.71 -5.17
C LEU A 109 -4.13 10.29 -5.73
N ALA A 110 -5.27 9.86 -5.20
CA ALA A 110 -6.58 10.36 -5.61
C ALA A 110 -6.86 11.82 -5.18
N LEU A 111 -6.03 12.43 -4.33
CA LEU A 111 -6.19 13.84 -3.96
C LEU A 111 -5.67 14.80 -5.02
N GLU A 112 -4.83 14.34 -5.96
CA GLU A 112 -4.25 15.16 -7.03
C GLU A 112 -3.62 16.45 -6.47
N THR A 113 -2.78 16.33 -5.44
CA THR A 113 -2.13 17.48 -4.79
C THR A 113 -1.06 18.14 -5.66
N CYS A 114 -0.58 17.47 -6.71
CA CYS A 114 0.57 17.90 -7.53
C CYS A 114 1.86 18.07 -6.69
N ASP A 115 1.94 17.38 -5.56
CA ASP A 115 3.10 17.38 -4.68
C ASP A 115 3.91 16.11 -4.95
N PRO A 116 5.10 16.23 -5.57
CA PRO A 116 5.88 15.07 -5.96
C PRO A 116 6.36 14.26 -4.75
N GLU A 117 6.53 14.86 -3.57
CA GLU A 117 6.94 14.11 -2.37
C GLU A 117 5.82 13.19 -1.87
N LEU A 118 4.57 13.67 -1.91
CA LEU A 118 3.39 12.87 -1.56
C LEU A 118 3.14 11.75 -2.57
N ASP A 119 3.30 12.05 -3.86
CA ASP A 119 3.10 11.08 -4.93
C ASP A 119 4.18 9.98 -4.86
N GLU A 120 5.47 10.35 -4.72
CA GLU A 120 6.56 9.40 -4.52
C GLU A 120 6.37 8.56 -3.25
N PHE A 121 5.92 9.17 -2.16
CA PHE A 121 5.62 8.46 -0.92
C PHE A 121 4.50 7.43 -1.11
N ALA A 122 3.40 7.82 -1.75
CA ALA A 122 2.29 6.92 -2.02
C ALA A 122 2.69 5.80 -2.99
N GLU A 123 3.44 6.11 -4.04
CA GLU A 123 4.00 5.13 -4.97
C GLU A 123 4.96 4.17 -4.28
N GLU A 124 5.81 4.63 -3.35
CA GLU A 124 6.68 3.74 -2.58
C GLU A 124 5.87 2.78 -1.69
N LEU A 125 4.82 3.27 -1.03
CA LEU A 125 3.91 2.43 -0.25
C LEU A 125 3.26 1.34 -1.12
N LEU A 126 2.91 1.66 -2.36
CA LEU A 126 2.35 0.70 -3.32
C LEU A 126 3.43 -0.22 -3.93
N GLY A 127 4.63 0.28 -4.20
CA GLY A 127 5.73 -0.47 -4.81
C GLY A 127 6.28 -1.56 -3.89
N ARG A 128 6.23 -1.33 -2.57
CA ARG A 128 6.55 -2.36 -1.55
C ARG A 128 5.58 -3.55 -1.53
N ARG A 129 4.53 -3.56 -2.38
CA ARG A 129 3.68 -4.73 -2.68
C ARG A 129 4.39 -5.81 -3.49
N GLU A 130 5.30 -5.42 -4.38
CA GLU A 130 5.90 -6.35 -5.34
C GLU A 130 6.94 -7.26 -4.69
N GLU A 131 7.71 -6.74 -3.74
CA GLU A 131 8.75 -7.46 -3.02
C GLU A 131 8.22 -8.64 -2.15
N PRO A 132 7.23 -8.47 -1.26
CA PRO A 132 6.70 -9.57 -0.45
C PRO A 132 5.91 -10.57 -1.29
N LYS A 133 5.24 -10.13 -2.37
CA LYS A 133 4.52 -11.04 -3.27
C LYS A 133 5.49 -11.90 -4.07
N ALA A 134 6.52 -11.33 -4.67
CA ALA A 134 7.57 -12.09 -5.34
C ALA A 134 8.31 -13.04 -4.38
N ARG A 135 8.61 -12.59 -3.16
CA ARG A 135 9.29 -13.41 -2.15
C ARG A 135 8.42 -14.58 -1.65
N ASN A 136 7.12 -14.38 -1.45
CA ASN A 136 6.21 -15.47 -1.08
C ASN A 136 5.96 -16.44 -2.23
N THR A 137 5.83 -15.95 -3.47
CA THR A 137 5.73 -16.83 -4.65
C THR A 137 7.00 -17.66 -4.80
N HIS A 138 8.19 -17.07 -4.64
CA HIS A 138 9.45 -17.79 -4.75
C HIS A 138 9.58 -18.89 -3.68
N ARG A 139 9.23 -18.60 -2.42
CA ARG A 139 9.21 -19.60 -1.33
C ARG A 139 8.19 -20.72 -1.59
N ALA A 140 7.01 -20.39 -2.10
CA ALA A 140 5.99 -21.37 -2.46
C ALA A 140 6.47 -22.29 -3.60
N VAL A 141 7.15 -21.74 -4.62
CA VAL A 141 7.74 -22.52 -5.72
C VAL A 141 8.85 -23.45 -5.21
N ILE A 142 9.73 -22.97 -4.33
CA ILE A 142 10.78 -23.80 -3.72
C ILE A 142 10.18 -24.94 -2.88
N ALA A 143 9.23 -24.62 -1.99
CA ALA A 143 8.57 -25.61 -1.15
C ALA A 143 7.83 -26.66 -2.00
N PHE A 144 7.15 -26.23 -3.05
CA PHE A 144 6.47 -27.12 -3.99
C PHE A 144 7.45 -28.03 -4.74
N THR A 145 8.57 -27.48 -5.22
CA THR A 145 9.62 -28.25 -5.89
C THR A 145 10.20 -29.32 -4.96
N ALA A 146 10.44 -28.97 -3.70
CA ALA A 146 10.91 -29.93 -2.68
C ALA A 146 9.86 -31.04 -2.42
N LEU A 147 8.58 -30.69 -2.28
CA LEU A 147 7.50 -31.67 -2.13
C LEU A 147 7.40 -32.62 -3.33
N LEU A 148 7.50 -32.09 -4.55
CA LEU A 148 7.42 -32.88 -5.77
C LEU A 148 8.62 -33.83 -5.90
N LEU A 149 9.81 -33.39 -5.48
CA LEU A 149 11.00 -34.25 -5.40
C LEU A 149 10.81 -35.39 -4.38
N VAL A 150 10.35 -35.07 -3.17
CA VAL A 150 10.22 -36.03 -2.05
C VAL A 150 9.08 -37.02 -2.28
N PHE A 151 7.92 -36.57 -2.78
CA PHE A 151 6.72 -37.41 -2.90
C PHE A 151 6.45 -37.90 -4.32
N GLY A 152 7.04 -37.29 -5.34
CA GLY A 152 6.92 -37.73 -6.73
C GLY A 152 8.12 -38.54 -7.18
N VAL A 153 9.30 -37.93 -7.17
CA VAL A 153 10.50 -38.52 -7.79
C VAL A 153 11.07 -39.66 -6.93
N ALA A 154 11.26 -39.43 -5.63
CA ALA A 154 11.88 -40.44 -4.75
C ALA A 154 11.09 -41.77 -4.68
N PRO A 155 9.75 -41.78 -4.56
CA PRO A 155 8.98 -43.03 -4.51
C PRO A 155 8.94 -43.75 -5.85
N VAL A 156 8.96 -43.03 -6.98
CA VAL A 156 9.00 -43.64 -8.32
C VAL A 156 10.35 -44.30 -8.58
N VAL A 157 11.45 -43.63 -8.25
CA VAL A 157 12.80 -44.18 -8.39
C VAL A 157 12.99 -45.38 -7.45
N THR A 158 12.59 -45.25 -6.18
CA THR A 158 12.71 -46.33 -5.19
C THR A 158 11.81 -47.52 -5.56
N GLY A 159 10.57 -47.25 -5.99
CA GLY A 159 9.65 -48.27 -6.47
C GLY A 159 10.17 -49.01 -7.70
N GLY A 160 10.80 -48.30 -8.65
CA GLY A 160 11.44 -48.90 -9.82
C GLY A 160 12.63 -49.78 -9.45
N LEU A 161 13.49 -49.32 -8.54
CA LEU A 161 14.62 -50.11 -8.02
C LEU A 161 14.18 -51.36 -7.26
N MET A 162 13.06 -51.28 -6.53
CA MET A 162 12.48 -52.40 -5.78
C MET A 162 11.55 -53.29 -6.63
N GLY A 163 11.32 -52.96 -7.91
CA GLY A 163 10.38 -53.70 -8.77
C GLY A 163 8.93 -53.65 -8.29
N SER A 164 8.56 -52.63 -7.49
CA SER A 164 7.24 -52.50 -6.88
C SER A 164 6.33 -51.57 -7.71
N PRO A 165 5.38 -52.11 -8.48
CA PRO A 165 4.49 -51.30 -9.31
C PRO A 165 3.53 -50.44 -8.49
N THR A 166 3.20 -50.85 -7.26
CA THR A 166 2.34 -50.09 -6.34
C THR A 166 3.03 -48.82 -5.85
N LEU A 167 4.32 -48.89 -5.51
CA LEU A 167 5.11 -47.70 -5.13
C LEU A 167 5.30 -46.74 -6.30
N MET A 168 5.56 -47.25 -7.51
CA MET A 168 5.64 -46.42 -8.71
C MET A 168 4.31 -45.73 -9.03
N GLY A 169 3.19 -46.49 -8.98
CA GLY A 169 1.86 -45.97 -9.29
C GLY A 169 1.41 -44.89 -8.31
N SER A 170 1.61 -45.11 -7.00
CA SER A 170 1.25 -44.14 -5.96
C SER A 170 2.11 -42.87 -6.01
N GLY A 171 3.42 -42.98 -6.26
CA GLY A 171 4.31 -41.83 -6.45
C GLY A 171 3.93 -40.99 -7.68
N ALA A 172 3.63 -41.64 -8.81
CA ALA A 172 3.19 -40.96 -10.03
C ALA A 172 1.85 -40.23 -9.82
N LEU A 173 0.91 -40.87 -9.11
CA LEU A 173 -0.39 -40.27 -8.82
C LEU A 173 -0.28 -39.07 -7.88
N LEU A 174 0.55 -39.15 -6.84
CA LEU A 174 0.86 -38.03 -5.94
C LEU A 174 1.51 -36.86 -6.69
N ALA A 175 2.46 -37.15 -7.58
CA ALA A 175 3.08 -36.14 -8.44
C ALA A 175 2.03 -35.44 -9.33
N ALA A 176 1.14 -36.20 -9.96
CA ALA A 176 0.08 -35.66 -10.80
C ALA A 176 -0.88 -34.76 -10.00
N VAL A 177 -1.29 -35.17 -8.81
CA VAL A 177 -2.15 -34.37 -7.91
C VAL A 177 -1.44 -33.08 -7.48
N LEU A 178 -0.17 -33.15 -7.10
CA LEU A 178 0.61 -31.97 -6.73
C LEU A 178 0.72 -30.98 -7.90
N VAL A 179 1.04 -31.46 -9.10
CA VAL A 179 1.11 -30.62 -10.31
C VAL A 179 -0.24 -29.97 -10.61
N ALA A 180 -1.34 -30.73 -10.52
CA ALA A 180 -2.67 -30.20 -10.72
C ALA A 180 -3.05 -29.12 -9.68
N ALA A 181 -2.74 -29.36 -8.40
CA ALA A 181 -2.97 -28.40 -7.32
C ALA A 181 -2.17 -27.11 -7.52
N PHE A 182 -0.90 -27.23 -7.94
CA PHE A 182 -0.04 -26.08 -8.23
C PHE A 182 -0.53 -25.30 -9.44
N ALA A 183 -0.91 -25.97 -10.53
CA ALA A 183 -1.47 -25.33 -11.71
C ALA A 183 -2.77 -24.58 -11.37
N TRP A 184 -3.61 -25.15 -10.50
CA TRP A 184 -4.82 -24.48 -10.02
C TRP A 184 -4.48 -23.25 -9.16
N GLN A 185 -3.60 -23.37 -8.17
CA GLN A 185 -3.17 -22.23 -7.36
C GLN A 185 -2.57 -21.11 -8.22
N TYR A 186 -1.73 -21.47 -9.21
CA TYR A 186 -1.12 -20.51 -10.12
C TYR A 186 -2.19 -19.78 -10.94
N ARG A 187 -3.14 -20.51 -11.54
CA ARG A 187 -4.29 -19.90 -12.25
C ARG A 187 -5.12 -19.00 -11.36
N ALA A 188 -5.40 -19.41 -10.12
CA ALA A 188 -6.15 -18.61 -9.16
C ALA A 188 -5.42 -17.30 -8.81
N MET A 189 -4.08 -17.31 -8.78
CA MET A 189 -3.28 -16.10 -8.60
C MET A 189 -3.30 -15.20 -9.84
N THR A 190 -3.18 -15.75 -11.05
CA THR A 190 -3.20 -14.97 -12.31
C THR A 190 -4.56 -14.33 -12.60
N LEU A 191 -5.66 -15.00 -12.25
CA LEU A 191 -7.02 -14.46 -12.43
C LEU A 191 -7.38 -13.35 -11.44
N ARG A 192 -6.61 -13.21 -10.33
CA ARG A 192 -6.81 -12.15 -9.32
C ARG A 192 -5.97 -10.90 -9.55
N THR A 193 -5.13 -10.88 -10.58
CA THR A 193 -4.58 -9.64 -11.12
C THR A 193 -5.66 -9.02 -12.00
N PRO A 194 -6.40 -7.99 -11.55
CA PRO A 194 -7.27 -7.26 -12.46
C PRO A 194 -6.38 -6.74 -13.58
N VAL A 195 -6.64 -7.22 -14.79
CA VAL A 195 -6.08 -6.64 -16.01
C VAL A 195 -6.38 -5.16 -15.94
N GLY A 196 -5.31 -4.38 -15.83
CA GLY A 196 -5.38 -2.95 -15.69
C GLY A 196 -6.31 -2.38 -16.73
N ARG A 197 -7.11 -1.44 -16.23
CA ARG A 197 -7.71 -0.30 -16.91
C ARG A 197 -6.63 0.40 -17.74
N THR A 198 -6.23 -0.18 -18.86
CA THR A 198 -5.55 0.50 -19.96
C THR A 198 -6.65 1.14 -20.79
N GLY A 199 -7.08 2.33 -20.40
CA GLY A 199 -8.17 2.99 -21.12
C GLY A 199 -8.54 4.35 -20.58
N ARG A 200 -7.81 5.36 -21.09
CA ARG A 200 -8.09 6.80 -21.15
C ARG A 200 -7.81 7.64 -19.92
#